data_AF-A0ABD3UI10-F1
#
_entry.id   AF-A0ABD3UI10-F1
#
_cell.length_a   1.000
_cell.length_b   1.000
_cell.length_c   1.000
_cell.angle_alpha   90.00
_cell.angle_beta   90.00
_cell.angle_gamma   90.00
#
_symmetry.space_group_name_H-M   'P 1'
#
loop_
_entity.id
_entity.type
_entity.pdbx_description
1 polymer ?
#
loop_
_entity_poly.entity_id
_entity_poly.type
_entity_poly.pdbx_seq_one_letter_code
_entity_poly.pdbx_strand_id
1 'polypeptide(L)'
;MGRDRIRLIRSLFVCFVLSFPDLSEQNKETDEVFIDIPVTAKSVFGPIIHRDMMEAYYHGDKTYIRIYMTVYDDNEGYPKRKDIWQDREGNIVIFPAGDRLWVGFGSLRRQLEFAYKYRNQGRASSAGNNPLIRSFLVDSKVVIPILENAVSERFIANAFDINVDKAKSPNQFGLREQSTELLRQNTLSGSLVTYYMDQKSLLNINIDS
;
A
#
# COMPACT_ATOMS: atom_id res chain seq x y z
N MET A 1 -18.76 -25.66 44.47
CA MET A 1 -18.54 -26.26 43.14
C MET A 1 -19.50 -25.62 42.14
N GLY A 2 -19.13 -24.46 41.59
CA GLY A 2 -19.90 -23.74 40.58
C GLY A 2 -19.46 -24.18 39.19
N ARG A 3 -20.40 -24.47 38.30
CA ARG A 3 -20.12 -24.89 36.91
C ARG A 3 -19.96 -23.65 36.04
N ASP A 4 -18.74 -23.42 35.56
CA ASP A 4 -18.46 -22.45 34.50
C ASP A 4 -19.08 -22.93 33.18
N ARG A 5 -19.88 -22.06 32.55
CA ARG A 5 -20.39 -22.25 31.19
C ARG A 5 -19.49 -21.49 30.23
N ILE A 6 -18.61 -22.21 29.54
CA ILE A 6 -17.86 -21.71 28.39
C ILE A 6 -18.83 -21.52 27.22
N ARG A 7 -19.04 -20.27 26.79
CA ARG A 7 -19.75 -19.95 25.54
C ARG A 7 -18.77 -20.10 24.37
N LEU A 8 -18.97 -21.13 23.56
CA LEU A 8 -18.30 -21.32 22.28
C LEU A 8 -18.96 -20.40 21.25
N ILE A 9 -18.30 -19.29 20.87
CA ILE A 9 -18.73 -18.47 19.73
C ILE A 9 -18.20 -19.13 18.46
N ARG A 10 -19.08 -19.80 17.72
CA ARG A 10 -18.78 -20.30 16.36
C ARG A 10 -18.78 -19.10 15.41
N SER A 11 -17.60 -18.67 14.98
CA SER A 11 -17.47 -17.75 13.83
C SER A 11 -17.93 -18.48 12.56
N LEU A 12 -18.96 -17.94 11.93
CA LEU A 12 -19.47 -18.37 10.63
C LEU A 12 -18.55 -17.78 9.54
N PHE A 13 -17.69 -18.60 8.94
CA PHE A 13 -16.99 -18.25 7.71
C PHE A 13 -17.97 -18.41 6.55
N VAL A 14 -18.45 -17.29 5.99
CA VAL A 14 -19.22 -17.28 4.74
C VAL A 14 -18.20 -17.17 3.60
N CYS A 15 -17.87 -18.30 2.96
CA CYS A 15 -17.16 -18.29 1.68
C CYS A 15 -18.13 -17.88 0.58
N PHE A 16 -17.99 -16.69 0.03
CA PHE A 16 -18.57 -16.37 -1.27
C PHE A 16 -17.69 -17.00 -2.35
N VAL A 17 -18.15 -18.09 -2.94
CA VAL A 17 -17.61 -18.60 -4.21
C VAL A 17 -18.23 -17.74 -5.31
N LEU A 18 -17.54 -16.68 -5.72
CA LEU A 18 -17.89 -15.94 -6.92
C LEU A 18 -17.39 -16.74 -8.12
N SER A 19 -18.31 -17.29 -8.90
CA SER A 19 -18.01 -17.89 -10.20
C SER A 19 -17.80 -16.74 -11.19
N PHE A 20 -16.55 -16.49 -11.57
CA PHE A 20 -16.23 -15.53 -12.62
C PHE A 20 -16.23 -16.25 -13.97
N PRO A 21 -16.69 -15.60 -15.05
CA PRO A 21 -16.52 -16.11 -16.40
C PRO A 21 -15.03 -16.27 -16.73
N ASP A 22 -14.73 -17.21 -17.62
CA ASP A 22 -13.38 -17.51 -18.08
C ASP A 22 -12.72 -16.27 -18.72
N LEU A 23 -11.81 -15.63 -17.98
CA LEU A 23 -11.10 -14.40 -18.37
C LEU A 23 -9.86 -14.69 -19.26
N SER A 24 -9.68 -15.93 -19.73
CA SER A 24 -8.47 -16.37 -20.46
C SER A 24 -8.26 -15.74 -21.85
N GLU A 25 -9.17 -14.90 -22.35
CA GLU A 25 -9.05 -14.31 -23.69
C GLU A 25 -8.66 -12.82 -23.75
N GLN A 26 -8.47 -12.13 -22.62
CA GLN A 26 -8.03 -10.72 -22.64
C GLN A 26 -6.61 -10.57 -22.05
N ASN A 27 -5.68 -10.07 -22.87
CA ASN A 27 -4.24 -9.84 -22.62
C ASN A 27 -3.31 -11.07 -22.65
N LYS A 28 -2.91 -11.50 -23.85
CA LYS A 28 -1.81 -12.47 -24.04
C LYS A 28 -0.39 -11.89 -23.89
N GLU A 29 -0.26 -10.59 -23.66
CA GLU A 29 1.06 -9.91 -23.68
C GLU A 29 1.57 -9.55 -22.29
N THR A 30 0.72 -9.64 -21.27
CA THR A 30 1.08 -9.48 -19.86
C THR A 30 0.28 -10.50 -19.08
N ASP A 31 0.91 -11.42 -18.35
CA ASP A 31 0.26 -12.36 -17.42
C ASP A 31 -0.42 -11.65 -16.22
N GLU A 32 -0.72 -10.36 -16.34
CA GLU A 32 -1.30 -9.52 -15.31
C GLU A 32 -2.83 -9.42 -15.51
N VAL A 33 -3.56 -10.13 -14.64
CA VAL A 33 -5.01 -9.98 -14.52
C VAL A 33 -5.30 -9.03 -13.36
N PHE A 34 -6.01 -7.94 -13.65
CA PHE A 34 -6.48 -6.98 -12.64
C PHE A 34 -7.83 -7.43 -12.12
N ILE A 35 -7.91 -7.69 -10.82
CA ILE A 35 -9.18 -7.94 -10.15
C ILE A 35 -9.28 -7.01 -8.95
N ASP A 36 -10.39 -6.31 -8.89
CA ASP A 36 -10.74 -5.53 -7.73
C ASP A 36 -11.22 -6.43 -6.59
N ILE A 37 -10.49 -6.46 -5.47
CA ILE A 37 -10.88 -7.24 -4.30
C ILE A 37 -11.49 -6.29 -3.25
N PRO A 38 -12.77 -6.48 -2.86
CA PRO A 38 -13.35 -5.74 -1.74
C PRO A 38 -12.75 -6.27 -0.43
N VAL A 39 -11.74 -5.57 0.10
CA VAL A 39 -11.15 -5.92 1.40
C VAL A 39 -11.95 -5.25 2.52
N THR A 40 -12.86 -6.03 3.11
CA THR A 40 -13.57 -5.59 4.34
C THR A 40 -12.76 -6.01 5.57
N ALA A 41 -11.70 -5.28 5.89
CA ALA A 41 -10.93 -5.52 7.11
C ALA A 41 -11.70 -5.01 8.34
N LYS A 42 -12.20 -5.92 9.18
CA LYS A 42 -12.74 -5.57 10.50
C LYS A 42 -11.57 -5.39 11.47
N SER A 43 -11.34 -4.16 11.90
CA SER A 43 -10.40 -3.90 13.01
C SER A 43 -10.95 -4.55 14.29
N VAL A 44 -10.08 -5.23 15.05
CA VAL A 44 -10.41 -5.74 16.40
C VAL A 44 -10.70 -4.59 17.38
N PHE A 45 -10.27 -3.37 17.05
CA PHE A 45 -10.26 -2.21 17.95
C PHE A 45 -11.22 -1.07 17.51
N GLY A 46 -12.05 -1.24 16.48
CA GLY A 46 -12.96 -0.18 16.02
C GLY A 46 -13.69 -0.46 14.70
N PRO A 47 -14.49 0.49 14.19
CA PRO A 47 -15.20 0.33 12.92
C PRO A 47 -14.20 0.13 11.76
N ILE A 48 -14.62 -0.66 10.76
CA ILE A 48 -13.87 -1.01 9.54
C ILE A 48 -13.08 0.20 9.01
N ILE A 49 -11.75 0.07 8.96
CA ILE A 49 -10.86 1.20 8.66
C ILE A 49 -10.45 1.22 7.17
N HIS A 50 -10.77 0.19 6.39
CA HIS A 50 -10.55 0.19 4.94
C HIS A 50 -11.81 0.59 4.19
N ARG A 51 -11.68 1.62 3.34
CA ARG A 51 -12.81 2.19 2.60
C ARG A 51 -12.69 2.09 1.09
N ASP A 52 -11.63 1.48 0.58
CA ASP A 52 -11.35 1.48 -0.86
C ASP A 52 -10.91 0.10 -1.35
N MET A 53 -11.13 -0.11 -2.64
CA MET A 53 -10.77 -1.33 -3.36
C MET A 53 -9.26 -1.42 -3.47
N MET A 54 -8.72 -2.63 -3.38
CA MET A 54 -7.30 -2.86 -3.59
C MET A 54 -7.10 -3.52 -4.94
N GLU A 55 -6.21 -2.92 -5.73
CA GLU A 55 -5.68 -3.55 -6.93
C GLU A 55 -4.95 -4.85 -6.53
N ALA A 56 -5.46 -5.98 -6.99
CA ALA A 56 -4.83 -7.28 -6.85
C ALA A 56 -4.21 -7.74 -8.18
N TYR A 57 -3.02 -8.31 -8.08
CA TYR A 57 -2.22 -8.81 -9.18
C TYR A 57 -1.99 -10.30 -8.98
N TYR A 58 -2.13 -11.09 -10.03
CA TYR A 58 -1.85 -12.52 -9.99
C TYR A 58 -0.49 -12.79 -10.63
N HIS A 59 0.33 -13.60 -9.97
CA HIS A 59 1.59 -14.08 -10.53
C HIS A 59 1.80 -15.52 -10.07
N GLY A 60 1.61 -16.46 -11.00
CA GLY A 60 1.53 -17.88 -10.68
C GLY A 60 0.31 -18.20 -9.80
N ASP A 61 0.53 -18.88 -8.68
CA ASP A 61 -0.50 -19.28 -7.71
C ASP A 61 -0.70 -18.26 -6.57
N LYS A 62 -0.04 -17.10 -6.66
CA LYS A 62 -0.06 -16.07 -5.63
C LYS A 62 -0.79 -14.81 -6.07
N THR A 63 -1.40 -14.16 -5.09
CA THR A 63 -2.03 -12.85 -5.23
C THR A 63 -1.17 -11.81 -4.53
N TYR A 64 -0.92 -10.71 -5.21
CA TYR A 64 -0.12 -9.60 -4.74
C TYR A 64 -0.94 -8.32 -4.68
N ILE A 65 -0.61 -7.44 -3.74
CA ILE A 65 -1.15 -6.09 -3.65
C ILE A 65 -0.05 -5.10 -3.99
N ARG A 66 -0.36 -4.12 -4.84
CA ARG A 66 0.57 -3.05 -5.16
C ARG A 66 0.61 -2.01 -4.04
N ILE A 67 1.81 -1.75 -3.55
CA ILE A 67 2.10 -0.74 -2.53
C ILE A 67 2.71 0.46 -3.23
N TYR A 68 2.25 1.66 -2.90
CA TYR A 68 2.70 2.91 -3.47
C TYR A 68 3.36 3.81 -2.41
N MET A 69 4.43 4.50 -2.77
CA MET A 69 5.11 5.49 -1.93
C MET A 69 5.56 6.70 -2.74
N THR A 70 5.21 7.90 -2.26
CA THR A 70 5.80 9.15 -2.79
C THR A 70 7.14 9.44 -2.12
N VAL A 71 8.15 9.68 -2.94
CA VAL A 71 9.52 10.05 -2.52
C VAL A 71 10.01 11.23 -3.38
N TYR A 72 11.21 11.72 -3.09
CA TYR A 72 11.91 12.66 -3.97
C TYR A 72 12.88 11.88 -4.86
N ASP A 73 13.15 12.38 -6.08
CA ASP A 73 14.19 11.84 -6.94
C ASP A 73 15.58 11.97 -6.26
N ASP A 74 16.47 11.08 -6.68
CA ASP A 74 17.85 10.90 -6.25
C ASP A 74 18.13 10.96 -4.75
N ASN A 75 18.23 9.75 -4.20
CA ASN A 75 18.90 9.50 -2.93
C ASN A 75 19.89 8.32 -3.05
N GLU A 76 20.31 7.95 -4.27
CA GLU A 76 21.21 6.81 -4.52
C GLU A 76 22.36 6.79 -3.51
N GLY A 77 22.42 5.72 -2.72
CA GLY A 77 23.47 5.48 -1.74
C GLY A 77 23.34 6.18 -0.38
N TYR A 78 22.30 6.97 -0.08
CA TYR A 78 22.15 7.62 1.23
C TYR A 78 20.81 7.31 1.95
N PRO A 79 20.83 6.61 3.10
CA PRO A 79 19.62 6.25 3.88
C PRO A 79 19.01 7.44 4.64
N LYS A 80 19.38 8.68 4.33
CA LYS A 80 18.92 9.87 5.07
C LYS A 80 17.45 10.22 4.82
N ARG A 81 16.85 9.71 3.75
CA ARG A 81 15.42 9.93 3.43
C ARG A 81 14.77 8.61 3.12
N LYS A 82 13.45 8.57 3.28
CA LYS A 82 12.66 7.40 2.84
C LYS A 82 12.85 7.18 1.35
N ASP A 83 13.03 5.92 0.96
CA ASP A 83 13.06 5.50 -0.43
C ASP A 83 12.76 4.00 -0.59
N ILE A 84 12.51 3.55 -1.81
CA ILE A 84 12.38 2.13 -2.17
C ILE A 84 13.23 1.86 -3.39
N TRP A 85 14.25 1.01 -3.28
CA TRP A 85 15.11 0.66 -4.41
C TRP A 85 14.88 -0.79 -4.84
N GLN A 86 15.51 -1.12 -5.95
CA GLN A 86 15.67 -2.49 -6.39
C GLN A 86 17.16 -2.74 -6.55
N ASP A 87 17.68 -3.80 -5.95
CA ASP A 87 19.07 -4.21 -6.14
C ASP A 87 19.27 -4.88 -7.52
N ARG A 88 20.50 -5.33 -7.80
CA ARG A 88 20.84 -5.94 -9.11
C ARG A 88 20.18 -7.30 -9.29
N GLU A 89 19.84 -7.95 -8.20
CA GLU A 89 19.18 -9.25 -8.11
C GLU A 89 17.64 -9.12 -8.19
N GLY A 90 17.12 -7.90 -8.26
CA GLY A 90 15.70 -7.60 -8.35
C GLY A 90 15.00 -7.43 -7.00
N ASN A 91 15.70 -7.60 -5.88
CA ASN A 91 15.07 -7.52 -4.56
C ASN A 91 14.72 -6.08 -4.22
N ILE A 92 13.56 -5.90 -3.61
CA ILE A 92 13.08 -4.59 -3.18
C ILE A 92 13.75 -4.21 -1.86
N VAL A 93 14.43 -3.07 -1.84
CA VAL A 93 15.10 -2.52 -0.66
C VAL A 93 14.31 -1.32 -0.15
N ILE A 94 13.76 -1.43 1.06
CA ILE A 94 12.88 -0.39 1.63
C ILE A 94 13.62 0.41 2.70
N PHE A 95 13.70 1.73 2.51
CA PHE A 95 14.24 2.68 3.48
C PHE A 95 13.10 3.51 4.07
N PRO A 96 12.70 3.30 5.34
CA PRO A 96 11.69 4.13 6.00
C PRO A 96 12.23 5.52 6.35
N ALA A 97 11.34 6.47 6.65
CA ALA A 97 11.72 7.78 7.18
C ALA A 97 11.47 7.82 8.69
N GLY A 98 12.55 7.83 9.47
CA GLY A 98 12.45 7.75 10.92
C GLY A 98 11.94 6.38 11.36
N ASP A 99 10.90 6.37 12.18
CA ASP A 99 10.37 5.17 12.84
C ASP A 99 9.18 4.53 12.11
N ARG A 100 8.80 5.06 10.95
CA ARG A 100 7.67 4.60 10.15
C ARG A 100 7.94 4.61 8.64
N LEU A 101 7.37 3.62 7.95
CA LEU A 101 7.23 3.58 6.51
C LEU A 101 5.84 4.11 6.12
N TRP A 102 5.79 5.20 5.36
CA TRP A 102 4.54 5.81 4.92
C TRP A 102 4.15 5.34 3.51
N VAL A 103 3.14 4.48 3.41
CA VAL A 103 2.73 3.81 2.16
C VAL A 103 1.22 3.85 1.95
N GLY A 104 0.81 3.72 0.69
CA GLY A 104 -0.58 3.51 0.28
C GLY A 104 -0.75 2.11 -0.28
N PHE A 105 -1.81 1.40 0.09
CA PHE A 105 -2.09 0.06 -0.42
C PHE A 105 -3.18 0.08 -1.47
N GLY A 106 -2.89 -0.48 -2.65
CA GLY A 106 -3.87 -0.74 -3.71
C GLY A 106 -4.45 0.50 -4.40
N SER A 107 -4.01 1.72 -4.06
CA SER A 107 -4.49 2.95 -4.68
C SER A 107 -3.38 3.97 -4.83
N LEU A 108 -3.17 4.45 -6.06
CA LEU A 108 -2.18 5.47 -6.41
C LEU A 108 -2.60 6.89 -5.97
N ARG A 109 -3.89 7.12 -5.77
CA ARG A 109 -4.49 8.46 -5.62
C ARG A 109 -3.81 9.32 -4.54
N ARG A 110 -3.60 8.76 -3.35
CA ARG A 110 -3.00 9.52 -2.25
C ARG A 110 -1.54 9.85 -2.51
N GLN A 111 -0.82 8.99 -3.22
CA GLN A 111 0.57 9.28 -3.58
C GLN A 111 0.66 10.37 -4.64
N LEU A 112 -0.29 10.44 -5.57
CA LEU A 112 -0.41 11.60 -6.46
C LEU A 112 -0.60 12.90 -5.67
N GLU A 113 -1.53 12.94 -4.72
CA GLU A 113 -1.74 14.12 -3.86
C GLU A 113 -0.47 14.55 -3.11
N PHE A 114 0.30 13.59 -2.59
CA PHE A 114 1.59 13.89 -1.95
C PHE A 114 2.64 14.39 -2.96
N ALA A 115 2.70 13.81 -4.16
CA ALA A 115 3.60 14.26 -5.20
C ALA A 115 3.30 15.71 -5.60
N TYR A 116 2.03 16.06 -5.79
CA TYR A 116 1.61 17.46 -6.01
C TYR A 116 2.01 18.37 -4.85
N LYS A 117 1.74 17.95 -3.61
CA LYS A 117 2.14 18.71 -2.43
C LYS A 117 3.64 18.96 -2.39
N TYR A 118 4.45 17.92 -2.60
CA TYR A 118 5.92 18.02 -2.57
C TYR A 118 6.45 18.95 -3.65
N ARG A 119 5.86 18.91 -4.85
CA ARG A 119 6.17 19.86 -5.94
C ARG A 119 5.89 21.30 -5.53
N ASN A 120 4.73 21.55 -4.91
CA ASN A 120 4.29 22.90 -4.55
C ASN A 120 4.94 23.45 -3.26
N GLN A 121 5.59 22.62 -2.45
CA GLN A 121 6.28 23.05 -1.22
C GLN A 121 7.61 23.78 -1.46
N GLY A 122 7.95 24.13 -2.71
CA GLY A 122 9.12 24.94 -3.07
C GLY A 122 10.48 24.25 -2.90
N ARG A 123 10.53 23.08 -2.25
CA ARG A 123 11.75 22.25 -2.11
C ARG A 123 12.14 21.51 -3.39
N ALA A 124 11.16 21.26 -4.26
CA ALA A 124 11.41 20.67 -5.57
C ALA A 124 12.22 21.61 -6.47
N SER A 125 12.08 22.93 -6.29
CA SER A 125 12.68 23.94 -7.16
C SER A 125 14.16 24.21 -6.93
N SER A 126 14.73 23.80 -5.79
CA SER A 126 16.06 24.28 -5.35
C SER A 126 17.20 23.27 -5.53
N ALA A 127 16.93 21.98 -5.72
CA ALA A 127 17.99 20.96 -5.64
C ALA A 127 17.66 19.66 -6.39
N GLY A 128 16.98 19.75 -7.53
CA GLY A 128 16.69 18.56 -8.34
C GLY A 128 15.57 17.66 -7.82
N ASN A 129 15.17 17.78 -6.54
CA ASN A 129 14.20 16.92 -5.83
C ASN A 129 12.79 16.87 -6.48
N ASN A 130 12.62 16.26 -7.64
CA ASN A 130 11.31 16.07 -8.23
C ASN A 130 10.59 14.96 -7.46
N PRO A 131 9.33 15.16 -7.05
CA PRO A 131 8.59 14.06 -6.46
C PRO A 131 8.35 12.99 -7.52
N LEU A 132 8.63 11.74 -7.16
CA LEU A 132 8.27 10.57 -7.94
C LEU A 132 7.49 9.60 -7.05
N ILE A 133 6.78 8.68 -7.68
CA ILE A 133 6.06 7.62 -6.97
C ILE A 133 6.74 6.31 -7.30
N ARG A 134 7.09 5.54 -6.27
CA ARG A 134 7.56 4.17 -6.43
C ARG A 134 6.46 3.21 -6.02
N SER A 135 6.34 2.10 -6.74
CA SER A 135 5.44 1.02 -6.36
C SER A 135 6.10 -0.34 -6.50
N PHE A 136 5.65 -1.29 -5.71
CA PHE A 136 6.14 -2.67 -5.71
C PHE A 136 5.02 -3.61 -5.26
N LEU A 137 5.15 -4.89 -5.57
CA LEU A 137 4.14 -5.91 -5.27
C LEU A 137 4.53 -6.68 -4.01
N VAL A 138 3.55 -6.93 -3.13
CA VAL A 138 3.72 -7.73 -1.90
C VAL A 138 2.61 -8.78 -1.79
N ASP A 139 2.95 -9.97 -1.32
CA ASP A 139 1.99 -11.06 -1.12
C ASP A 139 0.79 -10.59 -0.26
N SER A 140 -0.42 -10.81 -0.77
CA SER A 140 -1.66 -10.39 -0.12
C SER A 140 -1.85 -11.04 1.26
N LYS A 141 -1.30 -12.25 1.47
CA LYS A 141 -1.32 -12.95 2.77
C LYS A 141 -0.55 -12.21 3.86
N VAL A 142 0.35 -11.30 3.49
CA VAL A 142 1.11 -10.45 4.42
C VAL A 142 0.45 -9.09 4.57
N VAL A 143 -0.02 -8.53 3.45
CA VAL A 143 -0.66 -7.22 3.44
C VAL A 143 -1.95 -7.23 4.25
N ILE A 144 -2.85 -8.20 4.04
CA ILE A 144 -4.16 -8.23 4.70
C ILE A 144 -4.04 -8.22 6.24
N PRO A 145 -3.20 -9.05 6.89
CA PRO A 145 -3.01 -8.98 8.33
C PRO A 145 -2.44 -7.65 8.85
N ILE A 146 -1.52 -7.01 8.12
CA ILE A 146 -0.99 -5.69 8.50
C ILE A 146 -2.13 -4.67 8.56
N LEU A 147 -2.97 -4.71 7.53
CA LEU A 147 -4.12 -3.82 7.37
C LEU A 147 -5.19 -4.02 8.44
N GLU A 148 -5.52 -5.26 8.78
CA GLU A 148 -6.49 -5.61 9.83
C GLU A 148 -6.05 -5.18 11.24
N ASN A 149 -4.74 -5.19 11.48
CA ASN A 149 -4.16 -4.84 12.79
C ASN A 149 -3.79 -3.36 12.92
N ALA A 150 -3.85 -2.59 11.83
CA ALA A 150 -3.58 -1.16 11.89
C ALA A 150 -4.64 -0.42 12.72
N VAL A 151 -4.18 0.50 13.56
CA VAL A 151 -5.05 1.29 14.44
C VAL A 151 -5.24 2.68 13.82
N SER A 152 -6.45 3.23 13.89
CA SER A 152 -6.68 4.60 13.43
C SER A 152 -5.86 5.59 14.26
N GLU A 153 -5.25 6.59 13.61
CA GLU A 153 -4.44 7.66 14.23
C GLU A 153 -5.11 8.30 15.46
N ARG A 154 -6.44 8.33 15.50
CA ARG A 154 -7.25 8.91 16.59
C ARG A 154 -7.12 8.19 17.93
N PHE A 155 -6.63 6.95 17.97
CA PHE A 155 -6.66 6.09 19.17
C PHE A 155 -5.32 5.92 19.89
N ILE A 156 -4.40 6.88 19.75
CA ILE A 156 -3.07 6.94 20.42
C ILE A 156 -2.18 5.75 20.03
N ALA A 157 -1.21 6.05 19.17
CA ALA A 157 -0.76 5.10 18.17
C ALA A 157 0.72 4.70 18.29
N ASN A 158 1.29 4.82 19.48
CA ASN A 158 2.74 4.72 19.65
C ASN A 158 3.28 3.31 19.38
N ALA A 159 2.52 2.26 19.68
CA ALA A 159 2.98 0.87 19.55
C ALA A 159 2.53 0.14 18.27
N PHE A 160 1.67 0.74 17.44
CA PHE A 160 1.02 0.03 16.35
C PHE A 160 1.25 0.70 14.99
N ASP A 161 1.07 -0.09 13.93
CA ASP A 161 0.84 0.44 12.60
C ASP A 161 -0.39 1.33 12.62
N ILE A 162 -0.31 2.44 11.88
CA ILE A 162 -1.40 3.40 11.86
C ILE A 162 -2.04 3.47 10.52
N ASN A 163 -3.36 3.53 10.54
CA ASN A 163 -4.17 3.96 9.44
C ASN A 163 -4.47 5.46 9.63
N VAL A 164 -4.07 6.28 8.65
CA VAL A 164 -4.29 7.74 8.62
C VAL A 164 -5.35 8.12 7.58
N ASP A 165 -6.30 7.22 7.32
CA ASP A 165 -7.35 7.40 6.33
C ASP A 165 -8.13 8.68 6.56
N LYS A 166 -8.22 9.44 5.47
CA LYS A 166 -9.08 10.63 5.38
C LYS A 166 -10.19 10.34 4.38
N ALA A 167 -11.30 11.06 4.51
CA ALA A 167 -12.49 10.86 3.69
C ALA A 167 -12.23 10.88 2.16
N LYS A 168 -11.13 11.48 1.70
CA LYS A 168 -10.74 11.57 0.27
C LYS A 168 -9.44 10.81 -0.06
N SER A 169 -8.85 10.14 0.92
CA SER A 169 -7.54 9.48 0.79
C SER A 169 -7.51 8.20 1.64
N PRO A 170 -8.32 7.19 1.26
CA PRO A 170 -8.32 5.91 1.94
C PRO A 170 -7.01 5.13 1.66
N ASN A 171 -6.80 4.09 2.46
CA ASN A 171 -5.69 3.17 2.41
C ASN A 171 -4.28 3.77 2.64
N GLN A 172 -4.13 4.82 3.44
CA GLN A 172 -2.81 5.38 3.80
C GLN A 172 -2.36 4.91 5.18
N PHE A 173 -1.14 4.38 5.24
CA PHE A 173 -0.59 3.78 6.46
C PHE A 173 0.78 4.32 6.83
N GLY A 174 1.07 4.28 8.12
CA GLY A 174 2.39 4.46 8.71
C GLY A 174 2.83 3.19 9.43
N LEU A 175 3.60 2.35 8.74
CA LEU A 175 4.01 1.03 9.23
C LEU A 175 5.27 1.11 10.10
N ARG A 176 5.33 0.30 11.15
CA ARG A 176 6.49 0.15 12.04
C ARG A 176 7.51 -0.83 11.47
N GLU A 177 8.62 -0.97 12.17
CA GLU A 177 9.74 -1.84 11.78
C GLU A 177 9.30 -3.29 11.52
N GLN A 178 8.51 -3.90 12.42
CA GLN A 178 8.05 -5.28 12.26
C GLN A 178 7.29 -5.49 10.93
N SER A 179 6.30 -4.65 10.65
CA SER A 179 5.51 -4.74 9.42
C SER A 179 6.32 -4.33 8.20
N THR A 180 7.22 -3.36 8.33
CA THR A 180 8.16 -2.99 7.26
C THR A 180 9.05 -4.16 6.87
N GLU A 181 9.54 -4.93 7.86
CA GLU A 181 10.36 -6.11 7.63
C GLU A 181 9.56 -7.24 6.98
N LEU A 182 8.32 -7.45 7.41
CA LEU A 182 7.40 -8.39 6.74
C LEU A 182 7.18 -8.01 5.27
N LEU A 183 7.03 -6.71 4.95
CA LEU A 183 6.92 -6.28 3.56
C LEU A 183 8.20 -6.62 2.79
N ARG A 184 9.39 -6.29 3.30
CA ARG A 184 10.68 -6.56 2.63
C ARG A 184 10.82 -8.04 2.25
N GLN A 185 10.55 -8.92 3.20
CA GLN A 185 10.69 -10.37 3.04
C GLN A 185 9.68 -11.00 2.06
N ASN A 186 8.59 -10.31 1.75
CA ASN A 186 7.49 -10.84 0.94
C ASN A 186 7.19 -10.00 -0.29
N THR A 187 8.15 -9.17 -0.70
CA THR A 187 8.08 -8.45 -1.98
C THR A 187 8.29 -9.40 -3.17
N LEU A 188 7.62 -9.13 -4.28
CA LEU A 188 7.92 -9.79 -5.55
C LEU A 188 9.18 -9.14 -6.14
N SER A 189 10.22 -9.95 -6.36
CA SER A 189 11.46 -9.49 -7.00
C SER A 189 11.18 -8.97 -8.42
N GLY A 190 11.83 -7.88 -8.82
CA GLY A 190 11.63 -7.24 -10.13
C GLY A 190 10.35 -6.40 -10.26
N SER A 191 9.56 -6.26 -9.19
CA SER A 191 8.26 -5.58 -9.25
C SER A 191 8.30 -4.06 -9.08
N LEU A 192 9.49 -3.46 -8.93
CA LEU A 192 9.62 -2.02 -8.74
C LEU A 192 9.21 -1.27 -10.01
N VAL A 193 8.20 -0.40 -9.88
CA VAL A 193 7.80 0.56 -10.91
C VAL A 193 7.97 1.97 -10.38
N THR A 194 8.63 2.82 -11.17
CA THR A 194 8.81 4.23 -10.84
C THR A 194 8.00 5.11 -11.79
N TYR A 195 7.10 5.91 -11.23
CA TYR A 195 6.30 6.88 -11.96
C TYR A 195 6.91 8.26 -11.81
N TYR A 196 7.30 8.84 -12.93
CA TYR A 196 7.78 10.21 -13.02
C TYR A 196 6.60 11.14 -13.31
N MET A 197 6.55 12.26 -12.59
CA MET A 197 5.57 13.30 -12.83
C MET A 197 6.07 14.17 -13.99
N ASP A 198 5.59 13.92 -15.21
CA ASP A 198 5.90 14.80 -16.35
C ASP A 198 5.41 16.23 -16.05
N GLN A 199 6.24 17.22 -16.38
CA GLN A 199 5.91 18.63 -16.18
C GLN A 199 4.73 19.08 -17.04
N LYS A 200 4.53 18.48 -18.22
CA LYS A 200 3.48 18.87 -19.18
C LYS A 200 2.14 18.22 -18.89
N SER A 201 2.10 16.96 -18.47
CA SER A 201 0.84 16.21 -18.28
C SER A 201 -0.07 16.75 -17.18
N LEU A 202 0.46 17.45 -16.18
CA LEU A 202 -0.32 17.93 -15.03
C LEU A 202 -0.99 19.29 -15.24
N LEU A 203 -0.62 20.06 -16.28
CA LEU A 203 -1.28 21.33 -16.61
C LEU A 203 -2.71 21.14 -17.14
N ASN A 204 -3.10 19.90 -17.46
CA ASN A 204 -4.41 19.56 -18.02
C ASN A 204 -5.32 18.84 -17.03
N ILE A 205 -4.89 18.57 -15.80
CA ILE A 205 -5.76 17.97 -14.78
C ILE A 205 -6.45 19.12 -14.05
N ASN A 206 -7.58 19.57 -14.62
CA ASN A 206 -8.52 20.45 -13.92
C ASN A 206 -9.14 19.62 -12.79
N ILE A 207 -8.52 19.65 -11.61
CA ILE A 207 -9.12 19.11 -10.39
C ILE A 207 -10.12 20.17 -9.92
N ASP A 208 -11.24 20.29 -10.65
CA ASP A 208 -12.36 21.07 -10.18
C ASP A 208 -12.85 20.43 -8.87
N SER A 209 -12.69 21.21 -7.80
CA SER A 209 -12.88 20.89 -6.39
C SER A 209 -14.34 20.80 -5.97
#